data_AF-A0A920A5P4-F1
#
_entry.id   AF-A0A920A5P4-F1
#
_cell.length_a   1.000
_cell.length_b   1.000
_cell.length_c   1.000
_cell.angle_alpha   90.00
_cell.angle_beta   90.00
_cell.angle_gamma   90.00
#
_symmetry.space_group_name_H-M   'P 1'
#
loop_
_entity.id
_entity.type
_entity.pdbx_description
1 polymer ?
#
loop_
_entity_poly.entity_id
_entity_poly.type
_entity_poly.pdbx_seq_one_letter_code
_entity_poly.pdbx_strand_id
1 'polypeptide(L)' 'MKRIVNIIHWSGFYVTGFMLVMTVLDQSQDETILHLIASSIPLTITWLIACVLGGKRNIIPFIKK' A
#
# COMPACT_ATOMS: atom_id res chain seq x y z
N MET A 1 3.59 20.47 0.31
CA MET A 1 2.46 19.52 0.19
C MET A 1 2.70 18.41 -0.83
N LYS A 2 2.95 18.68 -2.12
CA LYS A 2 3.12 17.61 -3.15
C LYS A 2 4.15 16.53 -2.80
N ARG A 3 5.31 16.94 -2.23
CA ARG A 3 6.36 16.01 -1.78
C ARG A 3 5.90 15.10 -0.64
N ILE A 4 5.24 15.66 0.37
CA ILE A 4 4.70 14.91 1.51
C ILE A 4 3.66 13.89 1.04
N VAL A 5 2.74 14.32 0.17
CA VAL A 5 1.70 13.42 -0.37
C VAL A 5 2.31 12.26 -1.17
N ASN A 6 3.36 12.53 -1.97
CA ASN A 6 4.09 11.46 -2.65
C ASN A 6 4.78 10.52 -1.66
N ILE A 7 5.41 11.04 -0.60
CA ILE A 7 6.06 10.21 0.42
C ILE A 7 5.03 9.28 1.10
N ILE A 8 3.86 9.81 1.47
CA ILE A 8 2.77 9.02 2.07
C ILE A 8 2.29 7.93 1.11
N HIS A 9 2.09 8.26 -0.16
CA HIS A 9 1.60 7.28 -1.14
C HIS A 9 2.63 6.18 -1.41
N TRP A 10 3.91 6.54 -1.50
CA TRP A 10 5.00 5.58 -1.64
C TRP A 10 5.21 4.72 -0.39
N SER A 11 5.02 5.27 0.82
CA SER A 11 5.19 4.51 2.04
C SER A 11 4.18 3.37 2.14
N GLY A 12 2.91 3.59 1.79
CA GLY A 12 1.92 2.51 1.80
C GLY A 12 2.23 1.41 0.79
N PHE A 13 2.80 1.76 -0.37
CA PHE A 13 3.28 0.76 -1.33
C PHE A 13 4.40 -0.11 -0.75
N TYR A 14 5.41 0.50 -0.12
CA TYR A 14 6.49 -0.25 0.51
C TYR A 14 6.02 -1.12 1.68
N VAL A 15 5.11 -0.61 2.52
CA VAL A 15 4.53 -1.39 3.63
C VAL A 15 3.72 -2.57 3.11
N THR A 16 2.91 -2.39 2.05
CA THR A 16 2.22 -3.50 1.39
C THR A 16 3.20 -4.54 0.86
N GLY A 17 4.29 -4.13 0.19
CA GLY A 17 5.34 -5.04 -0.28
C GLY A 17 6.00 -5.82 0.86
N PHE A 18 6.30 -5.15 1.98
CA PHE A 18 6.82 -5.80 3.17
C PHE A 18 5.84 -6.82 3.75
N MET A 19 4.55 -6.48 3.89
CA MET A 19 3.53 -7.41 4.39
C MET A 19 3.34 -8.64 3.50
N LEU A 20 3.43 -8.48 2.17
CA LEU A 20 3.41 -9.61 1.24
C LEU A 20 4.61 -10.54 1.44
N VAL A 21 5.81 -10.00 1.63
CA VAL A 21 6.99 -10.81 1.95
C VAL A 21 6.78 -11.56 3.28
N MET A 22 6.26 -10.89 4.30
CA MET A 22 5.95 -11.54 5.60
C MET A 22 4.91 -12.65 5.45
N THR A 23 3.93 -12.49 4.54
CA THR A 23 2.93 -13.52 4.24
C THR A 23 3.57 -14.77 3.64
N VAL A 24 4.57 -14.60 2.76
CA VAL A 24 5.30 -15.73 2.15
C VAL A 24 6.22 -16.41 3.17
N LEU A 25 6.76 -15.66 4.12
CA LEU A 25 7.64 -16.17 5.18
C LEU A 25 6.88 -16.83 6.33
N ASP A 26 5.56 -16.66 6.41
CA ASP A 26 4.75 -17.35 7.40
C ASP A 26 4.77 -18.87 7.16
N GLN A 27 5.22 -19.62 8.17
CA GLN A 27 5.37 -21.07 8.10
C GLN A 27 4.04 -21.81 8.30
N SER A 28 3.08 -21.19 8.99
CA SER A 28 1.77 -21.79 9.27
C SER A 28 0.94 -21.88 7.98
N GLN A 29 0.94 -20.81 7.19
CA GLN A 29 0.15 -20.65 5.96
C GLN A 29 -1.37 -20.89 6.15
N ASP A 30 -1.85 -20.89 7.39
CA ASP A 30 -3.27 -21.08 7.71
C ASP A 30 -4.10 -19.86 7.31
N GLU A 31 -3.51 -18.67 7.37
CA GLU A 31 -4.16 -17.38 7.14
C GLU A 31 -3.64 -16.65 5.90
N THR A 32 -3.00 -17.35 4.95
CA THR A 32 -2.39 -16.72 3.75
C THR A 32 -3.38 -15.82 2.99
N ILE A 33 -4.65 -16.23 2.85
CA ILE A 33 -5.69 -15.41 2.20
C ILE A 33 -5.96 -14.14 3.00
N LEU A 34 -6.09 -14.25 4.32
CA LEU A 34 -6.36 -13.11 5.20
C LEU A 34 -5.19 -12.14 5.19
N HIS A 35 -3.95 -12.64 5.26
CA HIS A 35 -2.75 -11.83 5.15
C HIS A 35 -2.62 -11.13 3.80
N LEU A 36 -2.99 -11.80 2.70
CA LEU A 36 -2.98 -11.19 1.37
C LEU A 36 -4.00 -10.04 1.29
N ILE A 37 -5.22 -10.23 1.81
CA ILE A 37 -6.23 -9.16 1.90
C ILE A 37 -5.71 -8.03 2.80
N ALA A 38 -5.19 -8.34 3.98
CA ALA A 38 -4.68 -7.35 4.93
C ALA A 38 -3.50 -6.55 4.36
N SER A 39 -2.64 -7.18 3.56
CA SER A 39 -1.49 -6.53 2.92
C SER A 39 -1.90 -5.41 1.95
N SER A 40 -3.13 -5.42 1.44
CA SER A 40 -3.66 -4.37 0.56
C SER A 40 -4.08 -3.08 1.30
N ILE A 41 -4.26 -3.16 2.62
CA ILE A 41 -4.77 -2.05 3.45
C ILE A 41 -3.82 -0.85 3.45
N PRO A 42 -2.49 -0.99 3.67
CA PRO A 42 -1.56 0.14 3.67
C PRO A 42 -1.58 0.92 2.36
N LEU A 43 -1.54 0.25 1.21
CA LEU A 43 -1.63 0.88 -0.11
C LEU A 43 -2.96 1.63 -0.30
N THR A 44 -4.08 1.01 0.08
CA THR A 44 -5.41 1.59 -0.10
C THR A 44 -5.61 2.84 0.77
N ILE A 45 -5.23 2.79 2.05
CA ILE A 45 -5.36 3.92 2.97
C ILE A 45 -4.48 5.09 2.53
N THR A 46 -3.21 4.83 2.22
CA THR A 46 -2.28 5.89 1.81
C THR A 46 -2.64 6.50 0.47
N TRP A 47 -3.17 5.72 -0.48
CA TRP A 47 -3.73 6.23 -1.72
C TRP A 47 -4.94 7.14 -1.46
N LEU A 48 -5.87 6.73 -0.58
CA LEU A 48 -7.04 7.53 -0.24
C LEU A 48 -6.63 8.86 0.41
N ILE A 49 -5.70 8.84 1.36
CA ILE A 49 -5.10 10.04 1.95
C ILE A 49 -4.46 10.91 0.86
N ALA A 50 -3.72 10.32 -0.06
CA ALA A 50 -3.06 11.07 -1.13
C ALA A 50 -4.03 11.67 -2.15
N CYS A 51 -5.18 11.04 -2.36
CA CYS A 51 -6.29 11.56 -3.18
C CYS A 51 -6.96 12.76 -2.50
N VAL A 52 -7.24 12.68 -1.20
CA VAL A 52 -7.84 13.78 -0.43
C VAL A 52 -6.90 14.99 -0.36
N LEU A 53 -5.62 14.77 -0.11
CA LEU A 53 -4.64 15.86 0.09
C LEU A 53 -4.08 16.47 -1.19
N GLY A 54 -4.11 15.73 -2.31
CA GLY A 54 -3.41 16.15 -3.53
C GLY A 54 -4.14 15.84 -4.83
N GLY A 55 -5.41 15.45 -4.78
CA GLY A 55 -6.27 15.21 -5.94
C GLY A 55 -6.09 13.82 -6.57
N LYS A 56 -6.86 13.57 -7.64
CA LYS A 56 -6.97 12.25 -8.29
C LYS A 56 -5.62 11.67 -8.71
N ARG A 57 -5.25 10.53 -8.11
CA ARG A 57 -4.03 9.73 -8.36
C ARG A 57 -4.38 8.27 -8.68
N ASN A 58 -3.47 7.56 -9.36
CA ASN A 58 -3.54 6.11 -9.51
C ASN A 58 -3.26 5.43 -8.16
N ILE A 59 -3.79 4.22 -7.95
CA ILE A 59 -3.55 3.48 -6.71
C ILE A 59 -2.08 3.06 -6.59
N ILE A 60 -1.45 2.72 -7.70
CA ILE A 60 -0.04 2.37 -7.78
C ILE A 60 0.80 3.64 -8.00
N PRO A 61 1.77 3.96 -7.12
CA PRO A 61 2.45 5.26 -7.11
C PRO A 61 3.37 5.54 -8.29
N PHE A 62 3.83 4.49 -9.00
CA PHE A 62 4.70 4.63 -10.18
C PHE A 62 3.93 4.65 -11.51
N ILE A 63 2.63 4.35 -11.52
CA ILE A 63 1.81 4.45 -12.73
C ILE A 63 1.49 5.92 -12.95
N LYS A 64 2.03 6.48 -14.03
CA LYS A 64 1.65 7.82 -14.48
C LYS A 64 0.22 7.79 -15.01
N LYS A 65 -0.49 8.87 -14.74
CA LYS A 65 -1.88 9.09 -15.16
C LYS A 65 -1.93 9.56 -16.60
#